data_AF-A0AAF1AJL0-F1
#
_entry.id   AF-A0AAF1AJL0-F1
#
_cell.length_a   1.000
_cell.length_b   1.000
_cell.length_c   1.000
_cell.angle_alpha   90.00
_cell.angle_beta   90.00
_cell.angle_gamma   90.00
#
_symmetry.space_group_name_H-M   'P 1'
#
loop_
_entity.id
_entity.type
_entity.pdbx_description
1 polymer ?
#
loop_
_entity_poly.entity_id
_entity_poly.type
_entity_poly.pdbx_seq_one_letter_code
_entity_poly.pdbx_strand_id
1 'polypeptide(L)'
;MTSMQLRPNDKLGHPGRTYKFFNGSTVYPFGYGLSYTRFEYHIVDSKKDLKIKLNKFQHSRELNYKDSTSKLERHSVLVNDLKCDYNIKFEVRVENKGSRDGDEVVMVYAVPPGDIIGTPLKQLVGFKRVSVKAKKSKSVKFVLDACKSLSIVDHKAYQVLASGEHNIMIGDNVLSFPIHVSFEH
;
A
#
# COMPACT_ATOMS: atom_id res chain seq x y z
N MET A 1 -5.79 8.87 -28.86
CA MET A 1 -5.63 8.06 -27.63
C MET A 1 -6.58 6.86 -27.72
N THR A 2 -6.10 5.67 -28.06
CA THR A 2 -6.95 4.48 -28.29
C THR A 2 -6.83 3.40 -27.20
N SER A 3 -5.81 3.48 -26.32
CA SER A 3 -5.58 2.46 -25.28
C SER A 3 -6.04 2.91 -23.90
N MET A 4 -6.99 2.15 -23.32
CA MET A 4 -7.51 2.35 -21.96
C MET A 4 -6.84 1.45 -20.92
N GLN A 5 -5.89 0.60 -21.32
CA GLN A 5 -5.17 -0.28 -20.40
C GLN A 5 -4.28 0.53 -19.45
N LEU A 6 -4.41 0.29 -18.14
CA LEU A 6 -3.58 0.94 -17.13
C LEU A 6 -2.26 0.21 -16.88
N ARG A 7 -2.27 -1.13 -16.99
CA ARG A 7 -1.09 -1.98 -16.77
C ARG A 7 -0.08 -1.81 -17.92
N PRO A 8 1.23 -1.99 -17.65
CA PRO A 8 2.24 -1.98 -18.70
C PRO A 8 2.05 -3.14 -19.67
N ASN A 9 2.40 -2.91 -20.92
CA ASN A 9 2.40 -3.89 -22.00
C ASN A 9 3.60 -3.64 -22.91
N ASP A 10 4.66 -4.42 -22.71
CA ASP A 10 5.92 -4.27 -23.41
C ASP A 10 5.79 -4.54 -24.93
N LYS A 11 4.88 -5.46 -25.32
CA LYS A 11 4.63 -5.79 -26.74
C LYS A 11 4.07 -4.61 -27.53
N LEU A 12 3.32 -3.73 -26.86
CA LEU A 12 2.73 -2.52 -27.45
C LEU A 12 3.52 -1.25 -27.11
N GLY A 13 4.67 -1.37 -26.43
CA GLY A 13 5.45 -0.23 -25.97
C GLY A 13 4.70 0.68 -24.99
N HIS A 14 3.78 0.12 -24.20
CA HIS A 14 2.99 0.87 -23.23
C HIS A 14 3.60 0.73 -21.82
N PRO A 15 4.22 1.79 -21.25
CA PRO A 15 4.91 1.71 -19.95
C PRO A 15 3.97 1.67 -18.73
N GLY A 16 2.67 1.45 -18.94
CA GLY A 16 1.64 1.59 -17.93
C GLY A 16 1.25 3.05 -17.68
N ARG A 17 0.21 3.27 -16.86
CA ARG A 17 -0.37 4.59 -16.63
C ARG A 17 -0.58 4.82 -15.14
N THR A 18 -0.53 6.10 -14.74
CA THR A 18 -0.64 6.57 -13.35
C THR A 18 0.52 6.08 -12.47
N TYR A 19 0.65 6.66 -11.28
CA TYR A 19 1.65 6.21 -10.30
C TYR A 19 1.50 4.75 -9.87
N LYS A 20 0.32 4.14 -10.11
CA LYS A 20 0.05 2.74 -9.76
C LYS A 20 0.76 1.75 -10.67
N PHE A 21 0.97 2.08 -11.95
CA PHE A 21 1.44 1.10 -12.96
C PHE A 21 2.51 1.63 -13.90
N PHE A 22 2.79 2.93 -13.89
CA PHE A 22 3.82 3.52 -14.74
C PHE A 22 5.22 3.06 -14.28
N ASN A 23 5.94 2.37 -15.15
CA ASN A 23 7.27 1.80 -14.88
C ASN A 23 8.44 2.70 -15.34
N GLY A 24 8.14 3.86 -15.92
CA GLY A 24 9.15 4.82 -16.38
C GLY A 24 9.61 5.80 -15.30
N SER A 25 10.63 6.60 -15.62
CA SER A 25 11.10 7.69 -14.75
C SER A 25 10.11 8.86 -14.75
N THR A 26 9.80 9.38 -13.57
CA THR A 26 8.99 10.60 -13.40
C THR A 26 9.87 11.78 -13.03
N VAL A 27 9.61 12.97 -13.59
CA VAL A 27 10.31 14.21 -13.19
C VAL A 27 9.88 14.63 -11.78
N TYR A 28 8.57 14.64 -11.53
CA TYR A 28 7.98 14.78 -10.21
C TYR A 28 6.92 13.68 -10.02
N PRO A 29 7.08 12.80 -9.02
CA PRO A 29 6.14 11.72 -8.80
C PRO A 29 4.81 12.22 -8.23
N PHE A 30 3.78 11.38 -8.31
CA PHE A 30 2.51 11.66 -7.64
C PHE A 30 2.71 11.81 -6.12
N GLY A 31 2.10 12.85 -5.54
CA GLY A 31 2.26 13.17 -4.13
C GLY A 31 3.54 13.95 -3.81
N TYR A 32 4.36 14.31 -4.81
CA TYR A 32 5.47 15.22 -4.59
C TYR A 32 4.96 16.62 -4.20
N GLY A 33 5.56 17.20 -3.18
CA GLY A 33 5.23 18.53 -2.69
C GLY A 33 6.41 19.15 -1.95
N LEU A 34 6.65 20.43 -2.18
CA LEU A 34 7.63 21.22 -1.44
C LEU A 34 6.96 21.88 -0.24
N SER A 35 7.76 22.14 0.80
CA SER A 35 7.34 22.92 1.95
C SER A 35 8.39 23.97 2.29
N TYR A 36 7.96 25.03 2.98
CA TYR A 36 8.86 26.07 3.51
C TYR A 36 9.60 25.64 4.77
N THR A 37 9.37 24.40 5.22
CA THR A 37 10.12 23.76 6.30
C THR A 37 10.41 22.30 5.95
N ARG A 38 11.26 21.64 6.74
CA ARG A 38 11.63 20.23 6.56
C ARG A 38 10.94 19.38 7.61
N PHE A 39 10.29 18.31 7.16
CA PHE A 39 9.66 17.32 8.04
C PHE A 39 10.42 15.99 8.02
N GLU A 40 10.44 15.31 9.15
CA GLU A 40 10.95 13.94 9.32
C GLU A 40 9.86 13.06 9.92
N TYR A 41 9.84 11.79 9.52
CA TYR A 41 8.84 10.82 9.95
C TYR A 41 9.49 9.69 10.74
N HIS A 42 8.82 9.29 11.81
CA HIS A 42 9.22 8.13 12.62
C HIS A 42 7.99 7.26 12.90
N ILE A 43 8.14 5.93 12.76
CA ILE A 43 7.11 4.98 13.22
C ILE A 43 7.19 4.95 14.75
N VAL A 44 6.05 5.18 15.39
CA VAL A 44 5.93 5.06 16.86
C VAL A 44 5.46 3.66 17.22
N ASP A 45 4.47 3.15 16.51
CA ASP A 45 3.92 1.80 16.69
C ASP A 45 3.35 1.30 15.37
N SER A 46 3.51 -0.01 15.13
CA SER A 46 2.99 -0.69 13.95
C SER A 46 2.82 -2.19 14.24
N LYS A 47 1.61 -2.71 14.02
CA LYS A 47 1.38 -4.16 14.03
C LYS A 47 1.92 -4.78 12.73
N LYS A 48 2.83 -5.75 12.87
CA LYS A 48 3.50 -6.41 11.73
C LYS A 48 2.74 -7.62 11.19
N ASP A 49 1.87 -8.23 12.00
CA ASP A 49 1.18 -9.46 11.60
C ASP A 49 -0.34 -9.27 11.57
N LEU A 50 -0.95 -9.68 10.46
CA LEU A 50 -2.38 -9.70 10.26
C LEU A 50 -2.84 -11.13 9.98
N LYS A 51 -3.35 -11.77 11.03
CA LYS A 51 -3.96 -13.10 10.97
C LYS A 51 -5.45 -12.97 10.68
N ILE A 52 -5.90 -13.53 9.57
CA ILE A 52 -7.29 -13.51 9.13
C ILE A 52 -7.86 -14.92 9.29
N LYS A 53 -8.94 -15.04 10.06
CA LYS A 53 -9.62 -16.31 10.29
C LYS A 53 -10.56 -16.61 9.15
N LEU A 54 -10.41 -17.79 8.57
CA LEU A 54 -11.23 -18.26 7.47
C LEU A 54 -12.36 -19.18 7.94
N ASN A 55 -13.53 -19.04 7.32
CA ASN A 55 -14.67 -19.93 7.54
C ASN A 55 -14.58 -21.15 6.60
N LYS A 56 -15.34 -22.21 6.91
CA LYS A 56 -15.38 -23.47 6.13
C LYS A 56 -15.72 -23.30 4.62
N PHE A 57 -16.38 -22.20 4.25
CA PHE A 57 -16.79 -21.91 2.87
C PHE A 57 -15.84 -20.94 2.15
N GLN A 58 -14.80 -20.46 2.83
CA GLN A 58 -13.82 -19.56 2.23
C GLN A 58 -12.68 -20.40 1.67
N HIS A 59 -12.59 -20.40 0.35
CA HIS A 59 -11.59 -21.19 -0.37
C HIS A 59 -10.45 -20.30 -0.86
N SER A 60 -9.25 -20.87 -0.85
CA SER A 60 -8.11 -20.24 -1.48
C SER A 60 -8.29 -20.18 -3.00
N ARG A 61 -7.86 -19.07 -3.61
CA ARG A 61 -7.76 -18.91 -5.05
C ARG A 61 -6.30 -18.76 -5.45
N GLU A 62 -5.96 -19.38 -6.57
CA GLU A 62 -4.66 -19.21 -7.21
C GLU A 62 -4.53 -17.81 -7.80
N LEU A 63 -3.37 -17.18 -7.59
CA LEU A 63 -2.96 -15.96 -8.27
C LEU A 63 -1.82 -16.29 -9.24
N ASN A 64 -1.66 -15.44 -10.25
CA ASN A 64 -0.53 -15.53 -11.16
C ASN A 64 0.70 -14.89 -10.51
N TYR A 65 1.67 -15.72 -10.13
CA TYR A 65 2.95 -15.29 -9.60
C TYR A 65 4.04 -15.31 -10.68
N LYS A 66 5.07 -14.47 -10.53
CA LYS A 66 6.22 -14.38 -11.44
C LYS A 66 7.06 -15.66 -11.43
N ASP A 67 7.27 -16.25 -10.26
CA ASP A 67 8.05 -17.48 -10.09
C ASP A 67 7.15 -18.66 -9.73
N SER A 68 7.37 -19.81 -10.38
CA SER A 68 6.60 -21.04 -10.13
C SER A 68 6.87 -21.66 -8.75
N THR A 69 7.96 -21.29 -8.08
CA THR A 69 8.31 -21.73 -6.71
C THR A 69 7.57 -20.97 -5.61
N SER A 70 7.09 -19.75 -5.87
CA SER A 70 6.30 -18.97 -4.89
C SER A 70 4.83 -19.42 -4.79
N LYS A 71 4.40 -20.24 -5.75
CA LYS A 71 3.03 -20.76 -5.90
C LYS A 71 2.61 -21.72 -4.78
N LEU A 72 3.55 -22.39 -4.11
CA LEU A 72 3.26 -23.55 -3.25
C LEU A 72 2.67 -23.23 -1.87
N GLU A 73 2.77 -21.97 -1.39
CA GLU A 73 2.34 -21.61 -0.02
C GLU A 73 1.47 -20.34 0.07
N ARG A 74 1.17 -19.69 -1.07
CA ARG A 74 0.52 -18.38 -1.08
C ARG A 74 -0.92 -18.45 -1.57
N HIS A 75 -1.80 -18.47 -0.59
CA HIS A 75 -3.25 -18.46 -0.78
C HIS A 75 -3.76 -17.03 -0.98
N SER A 76 -4.82 -16.86 -1.76
CA SER A 76 -5.61 -15.63 -1.77
C SER A 76 -7.07 -15.92 -1.48
N VAL A 77 -7.79 -14.94 -0.92
CA VAL A 77 -9.22 -15.08 -0.60
C VAL A 77 -10.00 -13.93 -1.20
N LEU A 78 -11.23 -14.19 -1.65
CA LEU A 78 -12.13 -13.15 -2.11
C LEU A 78 -12.46 -12.19 -0.98
N VAL A 79 -12.31 -10.90 -1.24
CA VAL A 79 -12.66 -9.87 -0.25
C VAL A 79 -14.15 -9.93 0.11
N ASN A 80 -15.01 -10.22 -0.85
CA ASN A 80 -16.46 -10.33 -0.63
C ASN A 80 -16.85 -11.49 0.30
N ASP A 81 -16.01 -12.52 0.41
CA ASP A 81 -16.29 -13.65 1.27
C ASP A 81 -15.85 -13.37 2.72
N LEU A 82 -14.98 -12.38 2.93
CA LEU A 82 -14.48 -11.98 4.24
C LEU A 82 -15.44 -11.00 4.91
N LYS A 83 -15.59 -11.09 6.24
CA LYS A 83 -16.34 -10.09 7.02
C LYS A 83 -15.66 -8.71 7.03
N CYS A 84 -14.36 -8.67 6.76
CA CYS A 84 -13.56 -7.45 6.65
C CYS A 84 -13.55 -6.53 7.88
N ASP A 85 -13.66 -7.09 9.08
CA ASP A 85 -13.54 -6.34 10.36
C ASP A 85 -12.08 -6.11 10.80
N TYR A 86 -11.12 -6.33 9.90
CA TYR A 86 -9.70 -6.29 10.19
C TYR A 86 -9.14 -4.89 9.95
N ASN A 87 -8.63 -4.27 11.02
CA ASN A 87 -8.06 -2.93 10.97
C ASN A 87 -6.55 -2.97 11.21
N ILE A 88 -5.81 -2.28 10.34
CA ILE A 88 -4.39 -1.98 10.49
C ILE A 88 -4.29 -0.64 11.19
N LYS A 89 -3.70 -0.64 12.38
CA LYS A 89 -3.48 0.56 13.19
C LYS A 89 -1.99 0.81 13.31
N PHE A 90 -1.57 2.03 13.03
CA PHE A 90 -0.20 2.48 13.22
C PHE A 90 -0.16 3.98 13.48
N GLU A 91 0.93 4.43 14.09
CA GLU A 91 1.13 5.82 14.45
C GLU A 91 2.46 6.34 13.90
N VAL A 92 2.37 7.49 13.22
CA VAL A 92 3.51 8.17 12.61
C VAL A 92 3.75 9.47 13.35
N ARG A 93 4.95 9.64 13.90
CA ARG A 93 5.39 10.92 14.45
C ARG A 93 5.97 11.76 13.31
N VAL A 94 5.37 12.93 13.11
CA VAL A 94 5.85 13.95 12.16
C VAL A 94 6.58 15.02 12.96
N GLU A 95 7.85 15.24 12.66
CA GLU A 95 8.67 16.27 13.29
C GLU A 95 9.03 17.36 12.30
N ASN A 96 8.78 18.62 12.68
CA ASN A 96 9.22 19.79 11.92
C ASN A 96 10.62 20.20 12.38
N LYS A 97 11.64 19.94 11.54
CA LYS A 97 13.04 20.27 11.82
C LYS A 97 13.44 21.68 11.39
N GLY A 98 12.62 22.40 10.63
CA GLY A 98 12.95 23.75 10.17
C GLY A 98 12.61 24.86 11.18
N SER A 99 12.74 26.10 10.73
CA SER A 99 12.55 27.32 11.53
C SER A 99 11.17 27.96 11.38
N ARG A 100 10.31 27.42 10.50
CA ARG A 100 8.97 27.93 10.24
C ARG A 100 7.92 26.89 10.59
N ASP A 101 6.78 27.36 11.07
CA ASP A 101 5.57 26.56 11.19
C ASP A 101 5.14 26.09 9.79
N GLY A 102 4.56 24.89 9.71
CA GLY A 102 4.11 24.36 8.44
C GLY A 102 3.08 23.26 8.59
N ASP A 103 2.35 23.04 7.50
CA ASP A 103 1.44 21.92 7.35
C ASP A 103 2.10 20.84 6.50
N GLU A 104 2.00 19.60 6.97
CA GLU A 104 2.53 18.43 6.29
C GLU A 104 1.39 17.50 5.88
N VAL A 105 1.45 16.91 4.68
CA VAL A 105 0.43 15.98 4.18
C VAL A 105 1.01 14.56 4.19
N VAL A 106 0.73 13.83 5.26
CA VAL A 106 1.17 12.45 5.43
C VAL A 106 0.34 11.56 4.50
N MET A 107 0.94 11.10 3.40
CA MET A 107 0.35 10.13 2.48
C MET A 107 0.78 8.72 2.83
N VAL A 108 -0.17 7.79 2.84
CA VAL A 108 0.05 6.37 3.13
C VAL A 108 -0.31 5.56 1.90
N TYR A 109 0.65 4.75 1.47
CA TYR A 109 0.53 3.83 0.36
C TYR A 109 0.59 2.38 0.84
N ALA A 110 -0.21 1.51 0.23
CA ALA A 110 -0.06 0.06 0.32
C ALA A 110 0.67 -0.44 -0.93
N VAL A 111 1.65 -1.31 -0.71
CA VAL A 111 2.44 -1.99 -1.72
C VAL A 111 2.14 -3.49 -1.59
N PRO A 112 1.49 -4.11 -2.57
CA PRO A 112 1.18 -5.54 -2.53
C PRO A 112 2.47 -6.38 -2.72
N PRO A 113 2.41 -7.70 -2.46
CA PRO A 113 3.52 -8.62 -2.73
C PRO A 113 4.01 -8.48 -4.18
N GLY A 114 5.33 -8.24 -4.34
CA GLY A 114 5.95 -7.92 -5.63
C GLY A 114 6.09 -9.11 -6.59
N ASP A 115 5.79 -10.31 -6.11
CA ASP A 115 5.79 -11.57 -6.85
C ASP A 115 4.46 -11.83 -7.59
N ILE A 116 3.39 -11.10 -7.27
CA ILE A 116 2.09 -11.23 -7.97
C ILE A 116 2.12 -10.41 -9.27
N ILE A 117 1.75 -11.03 -10.39
CA ILE A 117 1.74 -10.40 -11.70
C ILE A 117 0.56 -9.42 -11.81
N GLY A 118 0.84 -8.23 -12.34
CA GLY A 118 -0.20 -7.25 -12.69
C GLY A 118 -0.77 -6.47 -11.50
N THR A 119 -0.12 -6.54 -10.34
CA THR A 119 -0.43 -5.70 -9.18
C THR A 119 0.07 -4.26 -9.35
N PRO A 120 -0.55 -3.29 -8.67
CA PRO A 120 -0.01 -1.93 -8.58
C PRO A 120 1.37 -1.90 -7.91
N LEU A 121 2.24 -0.99 -8.35
CA LEU A 121 3.51 -0.66 -7.70
C LEU A 121 3.28 -0.12 -6.27
N LYS A 122 2.30 0.77 -6.13
CA LYS A 122 1.83 1.33 -4.86
C LYS A 122 0.42 1.88 -5.05
N GLN A 123 -0.40 1.88 -3.99
CA GLN A 123 -1.75 2.43 -3.99
C GLN A 123 -1.95 3.36 -2.79
N LEU A 124 -2.39 4.59 -3.00
CA LEU A 124 -2.76 5.49 -1.90
C LEU A 124 -3.97 4.91 -1.14
N VAL A 125 -3.80 4.65 0.14
CA VAL A 125 -4.83 4.06 1.03
C VAL A 125 -5.31 5.01 2.12
N GLY A 126 -4.58 6.10 2.36
CA GLY A 126 -5.00 7.16 3.27
C GLY A 126 -4.09 8.36 3.21
N PHE A 127 -4.59 9.51 3.64
CA PHE A 127 -3.77 10.70 3.83
C PHE A 127 -4.34 11.57 4.95
N LYS A 128 -3.47 12.33 5.61
CA LYS A 128 -3.86 13.32 6.63
C LYS A 128 -2.98 14.56 6.55
N ARG A 129 -3.60 15.74 6.58
CA ARG A 129 -2.90 17.02 6.74
C ARG A 129 -2.72 17.32 8.22
N VAL A 130 -1.51 17.70 8.62
CA VAL A 130 -1.15 17.98 10.01
C VAL A 130 -0.32 19.27 10.12
N SER A 131 -0.80 20.21 10.93
CA SER A 131 -0.03 21.41 11.28
C SER A 131 0.97 21.10 12.38
N VAL A 132 2.25 21.40 12.14
CA VAL A 132 3.35 21.19 13.10
C VAL A 132 4.19 22.47 13.19
N LYS A 133 4.24 23.03 14.39
CA LYS A 133 5.05 24.22 14.68
C LYS A 133 6.55 23.93 14.50
N ALA A 134 7.34 24.97 14.24
CA ALA A 134 8.78 24.89 14.13
C ALA A 134 9.39 24.17 15.34
N LYS A 135 10.32 23.22 15.09
CA LYS A 135 10.99 22.41 16.12
C LYS A 135 10.06 21.59 17.02
N LYS A 136 8.81 21.36 16.62
CA LYS A 136 7.85 20.52 17.33
C LYS A 136 7.56 19.24 16.54
N SER A 137 6.92 18.29 17.22
CA SER A 137 6.43 17.06 16.61
C SER A 137 4.95 16.86 16.90
N LYS A 138 4.27 16.13 16.03
CA LYS A 138 2.89 15.71 16.21
C LYS A 138 2.72 14.27 15.75
N SER A 139 2.04 13.46 16.55
CA SER A 139 1.75 12.08 16.19
C SER A 139 0.42 11.98 15.46
N VAL A 140 0.41 11.20 14.38
CA VAL A 140 -0.73 11.01 13.49
C VAL A 140 -1.07 9.52 13.48
N LYS A 141 -2.25 9.19 13.99
CA LYS A 141 -2.77 7.81 14.02
C LYS A 141 -3.53 7.50 12.74
N PHE A 142 -3.24 6.34 12.14
CA PHE A 142 -3.98 5.81 11.00
C PHE A 142 -4.71 4.53 11.40
N VAL A 143 -5.92 4.37 10.88
CA VAL A 143 -6.73 3.16 11.01
C VAL A 143 -7.21 2.84 9.61
N LEU A 144 -6.70 1.73 9.05
CA LEU A 144 -6.98 1.30 7.69
C LEU A 144 -7.72 -0.03 7.71
N ASP A 145 -8.79 -0.13 6.93
CA ASP A 145 -9.48 -1.39 6.67
C ASP A 145 -8.56 -2.27 5.81
N ALA A 146 -8.14 -3.43 6.35
CA ALA A 146 -7.15 -4.28 5.72
C ALA A 146 -7.63 -4.84 4.37
N CYS A 147 -8.89 -5.25 4.31
CA CYS A 147 -9.48 -5.76 3.07
C CYS A 147 -9.49 -4.69 1.98
N LYS A 148 -9.91 -3.47 2.30
CA LYS A 148 -9.97 -2.38 1.31
C LYS A 148 -8.59 -1.86 0.94
N SER A 149 -7.66 -1.82 1.88
CA SER A 149 -6.35 -1.19 1.70
C SER A 149 -5.34 -2.11 1.04
N LEU A 150 -5.36 -3.41 1.35
CA LEU A 150 -4.37 -4.39 0.86
C LEU A 150 -4.86 -5.27 -0.29
N SER A 151 -6.15 -5.16 -0.66
CA SER A 151 -6.67 -5.98 -1.75
C SER A 151 -6.16 -5.55 -3.12
N ILE A 152 -6.08 -6.55 -3.99
CA ILE A 152 -5.71 -6.40 -5.39
C ILE A 152 -6.85 -6.88 -6.28
N VAL A 153 -6.88 -6.38 -7.51
CA VAL A 153 -7.81 -6.87 -8.53
C VAL A 153 -7.06 -7.80 -9.47
N ASP A 154 -7.45 -9.06 -9.47
CA ASP A 154 -6.86 -10.10 -10.32
C ASP A 154 -7.27 -9.94 -11.80
N HIS A 155 -6.62 -10.66 -12.71
CA HIS A 155 -6.91 -10.70 -14.15
C HIS A 155 -8.36 -11.11 -14.48
N LYS A 156 -9.01 -11.87 -13.60
CA LYS A 156 -10.42 -12.26 -13.69
C LYS A 156 -11.40 -11.21 -13.13
N ALA A 157 -10.91 -10.00 -12.82
CA ALA A 157 -11.69 -8.90 -12.25
C ALA A 157 -12.27 -9.16 -10.84
N TYR A 158 -11.71 -10.12 -10.11
CA TYR A 158 -12.05 -10.34 -8.70
C TYR A 158 -11.15 -9.54 -7.77
N GLN A 159 -11.77 -8.95 -6.73
CA GLN A 159 -11.04 -8.33 -5.63
C GLN A 159 -10.65 -9.40 -4.62
N VAL A 160 -9.35 -9.59 -4.46
CA VAL A 160 -8.76 -10.64 -3.65
C VAL A 160 -7.76 -10.05 -2.68
N LEU A 161 -7.66 -10.66 -1.51
CA LEU A 161 -6.61 -10.39 -0.53
C LEU A 161 -5.59 -11.52 -0.62
N ALA A 162 -4.36 -11.18 -0.99
CA ALA A 162 -3.26 -12.14 -1.07
C ALA A 162 -2.59 -12.31 0.29
N SER A 163 -2.20 -13.55 0.64
CA SER A 163 -1.28 -13.78 1.75
C SER A 163 0.14 -13.34 1.39
N GLY A 164 0.99 -13.23 2.41
CA GLY A 164 2.39 -12.84 2.25
C GLY A 164 2.67 -11.44 2.74
N GLU A 165 3.80 -10.89 2.32
CA GLU A 165 4.31 -9.61 2.81
C GLU A 165 3.78 -8.45 1.98
N HIS A 166 2.94 -7.63 2.60
CA HIS A 166 2.51 -6.34 2.07
C HIS A 166 3.36 -5.25 2.74
N ASN A 167 3.64 -4.15 2.05
CA ASN A 167 4.38 -3.04 2.62
C ASN A 167 3.48 -1.80 2.77
N ILE A 168 3.51 -1.16 3.93
CA ILE A 168 2.94 0.17 4.13
C ILE A 168 4.06 1.18 3.97
N MET A 169 3.89 2.11 3.04
CA MET A 169 4.87 3.12 2.68
C MET A 169 4.30 4.51 2.96
N ILE A 170 5.08 5.37 3.59
CA ILE A 170 4.70 6.74 3.97
C ILE A 170 5.49 7.72 3.10
N GLY A 171 4.79 8.69 2.52
CA GLY A 171 5.37 9.66 1.59
C GLY A 171 5.93 8.99 0.34
N ASP A 172 6.97 9.57 -0.26
CA ASP A 172 7.66 9.00 -1.41
C ASP A 172 8.81 8.08 -0.99
N ASN A 173 8.45 6.98 -0.33
CA ASN A 173 9.38 5.98 0.20
C ASN A 173 10.36 6.50 1.27
N VAL A 174 9.93 7.52 2.04
CA VAL A 174 10.73 8.06 3.15
C VAL A 174 10.78 7.07 4.31
N LEU A 175 9.67 6.33 4.51
CA LEU A 175 9.52 5.37 5.59
C LEU A 175 8.60 4.24 5.13
N SER A 176 8.99 2.99 5.38
CA SER A 176 8.19 1.82 5.04
C SER A 176 8.31 0.73 6.09
N PHE A 177 7.26 -0.06 6.27
CA PHE A 177 7.29 -1.24 7.13
C PHE A 177 6.42 -2.36 6.57
N PRO A 178 6.82 -3.64 6.78
CA PRO A 178 6.07 -4.78 6.29
C PRO A 178 4.90 -5.14 7.21
N ILE A 179 3.86 -5.69 6.58
CA ILE A 179 2.71 -6.34 7.20
C ILE A 179 2.58 -7.72 6.58
N HIS A 180 2.79 -8.75 7.40
CA HIS A 180 2.61 -10.13 7.00
C HIS A 180 1.13 -10.51 7.14
N VAL A 181 0.49 -10.84 6.03
CA VAL A 181 -0.91 -11.32 5.99
C VAL A 181 -0.90 -12.84 5.89
N SER A 182 -1.53 -13.49 6.87
CA SER A 182 -1.70 -14.94 6.90
C SER A 182 -3.14 -15.33 7.15
N PHE A 183 -3.51 -16.51 6.65
CA PHE A 183 -4.85 -17.07 6.78
C PHE A 183 -4.82 -18.27 7.73
N GLU A 184 -5.70 -18.26 8.72
CA GLU A 184 -5.85 -19.34 9.70
C GLU A 184 -7.24 -19.98 9.50
N HIS A 185 -7.33 -21.31 9.50
CA HIS A 185 -8.58 -22.07 9.42
C HIS A 185 -9.10 -22.47 10.81
#